data_AF-A0A2S9X6F7-F1
#
_entry.id   AF-A0A2S9X6F7-F1
#
_cell.length_a   1.000
_cell.length_b   1.000
_cell.length_c   1.000
_cell.angle_alpha   90.00
_cell.angle_beta   90.00
_cell.angle_gamma   90.00
#
_symmetry.space_group_name_H-M   'P 1'
#
loop_
_entity.id
_entity.type
_entity.pdbx_description
1 polymer ?
#
loop_
_entity_poly.entity_id
_entity_poly.type
_entity_poly.pdbx_seq_one_letter_code
_entity_poly.pdbx_strand_id
1 'polypeptide(L)' 'MDEFIVTGGHLPTVEEIKAARAEAGLTQQQAAELIYASYETWKTWEAARESKRASQMPAMAWELFLNKRFIA' A
#
# COMPACT_ATOMS: atom_id res chain seq x y z
N MET A 1 14.04 -18.59 4.27
CA MET A 1 13.86 -17.76 3.06
C MET A 1 12.45 -17.27 3.18
N ASP A 2 12.26 -16.03 3.62
CA ASP A 2 10.91 -15.49 3.78
C ASP A 2 10.22 -15.53 2.42
N GLU A 3 9.05 -16.16 2.38
CA GLU A 3 8.27 -16.32 1.16
C GLU A 3 7.78 -14.93 0.72
N PHE A 4 8.13 -14.53 -0.50
CA PHE A 4 7.71 -13.24 -1.04
C PHE A 4 6.21 -13.29 -1.33
N ILE A 5 5.46 -12.30 -0.85
CA ILE A 5 4.02 -12.19 -1.11
C ILE A 5 3.81 -11.77 -2.57
N VAL A 6 3.18 -12.65 -3.36
CA VAL A 6 2.76 -12.40 -4.74
C VAL A 6 1.23 -12.36 -4.80
N THR A 7 0.65 -11.26 -5.27
CA THR A 7 -0.80 -11.04 -5.26
C THR A 7 -1.47 -11.27 -6.62
N GLY A 8 -0.69 -11.66 -7.64
CA GLY A 8 -1.22 -11.97 -8.97
C GLY A 8 -1.77 -10.75 -9.72
N GLY A 9 -1.28 -9.55 -9.40
CA GLY A 9 -1.77 -8.31 -10.01
C GLY A 9 -3.01 -7.72 -9.34
N HIS A 10 -3.36 -8.16 -8.13
CA HIS A 10 -4.44 -7.57 -7.33
C HIS A 10 -4.20 -6.07 -7.11
N LEU A 11 -5.23 -5.27 -7.38
CA LEU A 11 -5.22 -3.84 -7.09
C LEU A 11 -6.00 -3.65 -5.78
N PRO A 12 -5.34 -3.29 -4.67
CA PRO A 12 -6.00 -3.26 -3.38
C PRO A 12 -7.08 -2.18 -3.35
N THR A 13 -8.09 -2.47 -2.54
CA THR A 13 -9.13 -1.53 -2.11
C THR A 13 -8.56 -0.56 -1.07
N VAL A 14 -9.24 0.57 -0.89
CA VAL A 14 -8.90 1.54 0.16
C VAL A 14 -8.84 0.91 1.54
N GLU A 15 -9.79 0.01 1.83
CA GLU A 15 -9.89 -0.63 3.14
C GLU A 15 -8.77 -1.66 3.36
N GLU A 16 -8.35 -2.40 2.33
CA GLU A 16 -7.16 -3.27 2.41
C GLU A 16 -5.88 -2.46 2.70
N ILE A 17 -5.70 -1.31 2.04
CA ILE A 17 -4.53 -0.45 2.25
C ILE A 17 -4.50 0.06 3.69
N LYS A 18 -5.63 0.60 4.19
CA LYS A 18 -5.74 1.10 5.56
C LYS A 18 -5.52 -0.01 6.59
N ALA A 19 -6.14 -1.17 6.39
CA ALA A 19 -6.03 -2.30 7.30
C ALA A 19 -4.59 -2.79 7.40
N ALA A 20 -3.91 -3.02 6.27
CA ALA A 20 -2.52 -3.46 6.25
C ALA A 20 -1.56 -2.43 6.84
N ARG A 21 -1.82 -1.13 6.65
CA ARG A 21 -1.03 -0.08 7.30
C ARG A 21 -1.25 -0.03 8.80
N ALA A 22 -2.50 -0.12 9.26
CA ALA A 22 -2.82 -0.12 10.68
C ALA A 22 -2.25 -1.35 11.39
N GLU A 23 -2.30 -2.52 10.74
CA GLU A 23 -1.66 -3.76 11.20
C GLU A 23 -0.14 -3.59 11.39
N ALA A 24 0.51 -2.88 10.47
CA ALA A 24 1.93 -2.56 10.55
C ALA A 24 2.29 -1.46 11.57
N GLY A 25 1.29 -0.82 12.20
CA GLY A 25 1.52 0.29 13.13
C GLY A 25 2.11 1.55 12.49
N LEU A 26 1.99 1.70 11.17
CA LEU A 26 2.60 2.80 10.42
C LEU A 26 1.64 3.99 10.25
N THR A 27 2.19 5.21 10.33
CA THR A 27 1.54 6.41 9.80
C THR A 27 1.51 6.37 8.26
N GLN A 28 0.64 7.19 7.64
CA GLN A 28 0.61 7.32 6.18
C GLN A 28 1.96 7.78 5.60
N GLN A 29 2.66 8.69 6.31
CA GLN A 29 3.99 9.16 5.92
C GLN A 29 5.00 8.01 5.90
N GLN A 30 5.09 7.24 7.00
CA GLN A 30 6.03 6.12 7.10
C GLN A 30 5.75 5.04 6.06
N ALA A 31 4.46 4.74 5.80
CA ALA A 31 4.08 3.76 4.79
C ALA A 31 4.46 4.22 3.37
N ALA A 32 4.30 5.51 3.06
CA ALA A 32 4.73 6.09 1.79
C ALA A 32 6.26 5.99 1.62
N GLU A 33 7.02 6.40 2.64
CA GLU A 33 8.49 6.37 2.64
C GLU A 33 9.02 4.94 2.47
N LEU A 34 8.38 3.96 3.11
CA LEU A 34 8.77 2.55 3.06
C LEU A 34 8.78 1.96 1.65
N ILE A 35 7.91 2.47 0.77
CA ILE A 35 7.80 2.04 -0.64
C ILE A 35 8.23 3.11 -1.64
N TYR A 36 8.97 4.12 -1.17
CA TYR A 36 9.51 5.20 -2.01
C TYR A 36 8.44 6.00 -2.76
N ALA A 37 7.24 6.11 -2.19
CA ALA A 37 6.15 6.93 -2.68
C ALA A 37 6.08 8.28 -1.95
N SER A 38 5.40 9.25 -2.55
CA SER A 38 5.11 10.51 -1.86
C SER A 38 3.94 10.35 -0.89
N TYR A 39 3.92 11.15 0.18
CA TYR A 39 2.80 11.20 1.13
C TYR A 39 1.45 11.50 0.46
N GLU A 40 1.42 12.46 -0.47
CA GLU A 40 0.18 12.82 -1.19
C GLU A 40 -0.33 11.67 -2.06
N THR A 41 0.58 10.87 -2.65
CA THR A 41 0.23 9.65 -3.37
C THR A 41 -0.42 8.63 -2.43
N TRP A 42 0.18 8.35 -1.28
CA TRP A 42 -0.36 7.41 -0.30
C TRP A 42 -1.73 7.85 0.22
N LYS A 43 -1.84 9.12 0.61
CA LYS A 43 -3.08 9.74 1.07
C LYS A 43 -4.18 9.65 0.02
N THR A 44 -3.85 9.84 -1.26
CA THR A 44 -4.81 9.67 -2.37
C THR A 44 -5.30 8.23 -2.45
N TRP A 45 -4.41 7.24 -2.32
CA TRP A 45 -4.79 5.83 -2.32
C TRP A 45 -5.72 5.45 -1.16
N GLU A 46 -5.59 6.07 0.02
CA GLU A 46 -6.51 5.87 1.15
C GLU A 46 -7.81 6.69 1.11
N ALA A 47 -7.90 7.66 0.20
CA ALA A 47 -9.04 8.56 0.07
C ALA A 47 -9.89 8.29 -1.19
N ALA A 48 -9.40 7.48 -2.13
CA ALA A 48 -10.07 7.22 -3.39
C ALA A 48 -11.40 6.48 -3.17
N ARG A 49 -12.54 7.16 -3.31
CA ARG A 49 -13.83 6.47 -3.48
C ARG A 49 -13.79 5.70 -4.80
N GLU A 50 -14.04 4.39 -4.74
CA GLU A 50 -14.14 3.45 -5.86
C GLU A 50 -14.58 4.12 -7.18
N SER A 51 -13.66 4.56 -8.06
CA SER A 51 -14.00 4.79 -9.48
C SER A 51 -12.92 5.29 -10.45
N LYS A 52 -11.64 5.51 -10.08
CA LYS A 52 -10.63 5.89 -11.09
C LYS A 52 -9.38 5.03 -10.99
N ARG A 53 -9.13 4.21 -12.03
CA ARG A 53 -7.90 3.40 -12.18
C ARG A 53 -6.61 4.22 -11.97
N ALA A 54 -6.60 5.48 -12.41
CA ALA A 54 -5.46 6.39 -12.26
C ALA A 54 -5.15 6.78 -10.80
N SER A 55 -6.11 6.61 -9.88
CA SER A 55 -5.97 6.96 -8.46
C SER A 55 -5.91 5.72 -7.56
N GLN A 56 -5.83 4.53 -8.13
CA GLN A 56 -5.71 3.27 -7.39
C GLN A 56 -4.24 2.94 -7.15
N MET A 57 -3.93 2.27 -6.04
CA MET A 57 -2.58 1.78 -5.79
C MET A 57 -2.23 0.69 -6.83
N PRO A 58 -1.13 0.83 -7.59
CA PRO A 58 -0.70 -0.20 -8.53
C PRO A 58 -0.29 -1.48 -7.78
N ALA A 59 -0.53 -2.65 -8.39
CA ALA A 59 -0.18 -3.95 -7.80
C ALA A 59 1.30 -4.03 -7.36
N MET A 60 2.23 -3.50 -8.15
CA MET A 60 3.65 -3.48 -7.80
C MET A 60 3.95 -2.71 -6.51
N ALA A 61 3.23 -1.61 -6.26
CA ALA A 61 3.39 -0.81 -5.04
C ALA A 61 2.76 -1.52 -3.84
N TRP A 62 1.64 -2.21 -4.06
CA TRP A 62 0.97 -3.01 -3.05
C TRP A 62 1.82 -4.19 -2.58
N GLU A 63 2.36 -4.97 -3.52
CA GLU A 63 3.24 -6.10 -3.20
C GLU A 63 4.50 -5.64 -2.48
N LEU A 64 5.11 -4.54 -2.92
CA LEU A 64 6.27 -3.97 -2.25
C LEU A 64 5.95 -3.58 -0.80
N PHE A 65 4.78 -2.98 -0.56
CA PHE A 65 4.33 -2.62 0.78
C PHE A 65 4.13 -3.84 1.66
N LEU A 66 3.38 -4.85 1.20
CA LEU A 66 3.12 -6.07 1.96
C LEU A 66 4.40 -6.80 2.38
N ASN A 67 5.41 -6.80 1.51
CA ASN A 67 6.69 -7.43 1.78
C ASN A 67 7.60 -6.60 2.72
N LYS A 68 7.41 -5.28 2.82
CA LYS A 68 8.28 -4.40 3.63
C LYS A 68 7.67 -3.95 4.96
N ARG A 69 6.35 -4.06 5.15
CA ARG A 69 5.61 -3.46 6.28
C ARG A 69 6.02 -3.89 7.68
N PHE A 70 6.81 -4.96 7.83
CA PHE A 70 7.36 -5.42 9.11
C PHE A 70 8.90 -5.42 9.17
N ILE A 71 9.56 -4.77 8.20
CA ILE A 71 11.03 -4.69 8.12
C ILE A 71 11.57 -3.40 8.78
N ALA A 72 10.70 -2.62 9.43
CA ALA A 72 11.07 -1.39 10.13
C ALA A 72 11.69 -1.66 11.51
#